data_AF-A0A956DNJ7-F1
#
_entry.id   AF-A0A956DNJ7-F1
#
_cell.length_a   1.000
_cell.length_b   1.000
_cell.length_c   1.000
_cell.angle_alpha   90.00
_cell.angle_beta   90.00
_cell.angle_gamma   90.00
#
_symmetry.space_group_name_H-M   'P 1'
#
loop_
_entity.id
_entity.type
_entity.pdbx_description
1 polymer ?
#
loop_
_entity_poly.entity_id
_entity_poly.type
_entity_poly.pdbx_seq_one_letter_code
_entity_poly.pdbx_strand_id
1 'polypeptide(L)'
;MPPLADQTDAALFSHIAGDDASAARAAEREIYARHVRYLFGIINKRRDQLVKLAGLSVEDLVQDTFLRAFDRAATYRGLEDADEDRSRRRTRAWLGRIAQNLIMDGFRRFREVAASDFLDQVTVAGPDSPPSSRPDLAPIQAAMETLTDREQDILRVTAMFHKAGKPGRLPNDVSAELSKRWGISNDNLRAIRSRALKKLSRALEDQKETGR
;
A
#
# COMPACT_ATOMS: atom_id res chain seq x y z
N MET A 1 -18.18 -18.36 -29.55
CA MET A 1 -17.26 -17.54 -28.74
C MET A 1 -15.96 -18.30 -28.56
N PRO A 2 -14.79 -17.63 -28.59
CA PRO A 2 -13.52 -18.27 -28.25
C PRO A 2 -13.53 -18.75 -26.78
N PRO A 3 -12.76 -19.81 -26.44
CA PRO A 3 -12.55 -20.21 -25.05
C PRO A 3 -12.11 -19.04 -24.19
N LEU A 4 -12.57 -18.94 -22.94
CA LEU A 4 -12.16 -17.86 -22.02
C LEU A 4 -10.63 -17.79 -21.85
N ALA A 5 -9.95 -18.93 -21.93
CA ALA A 5 -8.50 -19.04 -21.89
C ALA A 5 -7.79 -18.27 -23.02
N ASP A 6 -8.45 -18.04 -24.15
CA ASP A 6 -7.88 -17.32 -25.30
C ASP A 6 -8.36 -15.86 -25.37
N GLN A 7 -9.25 -15.46 -24.45
CA GLN A 7 -9.75 -14.08 -24.43
C GLN A 7 -8.76 -13.14 -23.75
N THR A 8 -8.77 -11.88 -24.19
CA THR A 8 -8.00 -10.81 -23.56
C THR A 8 -8.53 -10.52 -22.16
N ASP A 9 -7.68 -9.97 -21.29
CA ASP A 9 -8.10 -9.60 -19.94
C ASP A 9 -9.25 -8.59 -19.96
N ALA A 10 -9.30 -7.70 -20.96
CA ALA A 10 -10.40 -6.74 -21.11
C ALA A 10 -11.74 -7.42 -21.38
N ALA A 11 -11.77 -8.45 -22.24
CA ALA A 11 -12.97 -9.24 -22.48
C ALA A 11 -13.41 -10.01 -21.23
N LEU A 12 -12.45 -10.59 -20.50
CA LEU A 12 -12.73 -11.27 -19.23
C LEU A 12 -13.31 -10.30 -18.18
N PHE A 13 -12.76 -9.09 -18.01
CA PHE A 13 -13.36 -8.10 -17.10
C PHE A 13 -14.74 -7.62 -17.56
N SER A 14 -15.02 -7.64 -18.87
CA SER A 14 -16.35 -7.34 -19.40
C SER A 14 -17.36 -8.43 -19.03
N HIS A 15 -16.94 -9.70 -19.05
CA HIS A 15 -17.76 -10.81 -18.56
C HIS A 15 -18.02 -10.72 -17.04
N ILE A 16 -17.03 -10.31 -16.24
CA ILE A 16 -17.18 -10.13 -14.79
C ILE A 16 -18.16 -8.99 -14.47
N ALA A 17 -18.16 -7.92 -15.28
CA ALA A 17 -19.05 -6.78 -15.10
C ALA A 17 -20.49 -6.99 -15.62
N GLY A 18 -20.74 -8.09 -16.33
CA GLY A 18 -22.05 -8.41 -16.90
C GLY A 18 -22.99 -9.14 -15.92
N ASP A 19 -24.23 -9.36 -16.36
CA ASP A 19 -25.29 -9.96 -15.51
C ASP A 19 -25.24 -11.50 -15.45
N ASP A 20 -24.45 -12.17 -16.31
CA ASP A 20 -24.32 -13.62 -16.30
C ASP A 20 -23.33 -14.09 -15.22
N ALA A 21 -23.87 -14.53 -14.08
CA ALA A 21 -23.10 -15.03 -12.95
C ALA A 21 -22.20 -16.24 -13.28
N SER A 22 -22.57 -17.09 -14.25
CA SER A 22 -21.75 -18.24 -14.63
C SER A 22 -20.54 -17.79 -15.44
N ALA A 23 -20.77 -16.91 -16.42
CA ALA A 23 -19.70 -16.31 -17.22
C ALA A 23 -18.77 -15.46 -16.34
N ALA A 24 -19.32 -14.68 -15.42
CA ALA A 24 -18.54 -13.87 -14.47
C ALA A 24 -17.61 -14.76 -13.63
N ARG A 25 -18.14 -15.81 -12.98
CA ARG A 25 -17.31 -16.73 -12.17
C ARG A 25 -16.24 -17.44 -12.98
N ALA A 26 -16.52 -17.79 -14.24
CA ALA A 26 -15.54 -18.42 -15.11
C ALA A 26 -14.42 -17.44 -15.48
N ALA A 27 -14.76 -16.18 -15.79
CA ALA A 27 -13.81 -15.13 -16.08
C ALA A 27 -12.96 -14.73 -14.85
N GLU A 28 -13.56 -14.68 -13.65
CA GLU A 28 -12.83 -14.46 -12.38
C GLU A 28 -11.75 -15.51 -12.17
N ARG A 29 -12.09 -16.80 -12.35
CA ARG A 29 -11.13 -17.91 -12.21
C ARG A 29 -9.97 -17.77 -13.18
N GLU A 30 -10.25 -17.41 -14.43
CA GLU A 30 -9.23 -17.23 -15.46
C GLU A 30 -8.30 -16.06 -15.13
N ILE A 31 -8.84 -14.90 -14.76
CA ILE A 31 -8.05 -13.73 -14.34
C ILE A 31 -7.20 -14.05 -13.11
N TYR A 32 -7.77 -14.74 -12.12
CA TYR A 32 -7.06 -15.15 -10.92
C TYR A 32 -5.89 -16.08 -11.27
N ALA A 33 -6.14 -17.15 -12.03
CA ALA A 33 -5.12 -18.12 -12.43
C ALA A 33 -3.97 -17.46 -13.21
N ARG A 34 -4.26 -16.54 -14.14
CA ARG A 34 -3.27 -15.84 -14.95
C ARG A 34 -2.34 -14.93 -14.15
N HIS A 35 -2.84 -14.29 -13.10
CA HIS A 35 -2.15 -13.18 -12.45
C HIS A 35 -1.72 -13.44 -11.01
N VAL A 36 -2.30 -14.42 -10.31
CA VAL A 36 -2.02 -14.66 -8.88
C VAL A 36 -0.53 -14.89 -8.61
N ARG A 37 0.13 -15.74 -9.40
CA ARG A 37 1.57 -16.04 -9.22
C ARG A 37 2.45 -14.81 -9.41
N TYR A 38 2.11 -13.97 -10.39
CA TYR A 38 2.84 -12.73 -10.65
C TYR A 38 2.63 -11.74 -9.50
N LEU A 39 1.37 -11.54 -9.08
CA LEU A 39 1.02 -10.58 -8.05
C LEU A 39 1.62 -10.97 -6.69
N PHE A 40 1.48 -12.24 -6.31
CA PHE A 40 2.13 -12.77 -5.11
C PHE A 40 3.65 -12.58 -5.16
N GLY A 41 4.28 -12.96 -6.28
CA GLY A 41 5.72 -12.83 -6.46
C GLY A 41 6.23 -11.38 -6.38
N ILE A 42 5.50 -10.42 -6.96
CA ILE A 42 5.92 -9.00 -6.92
C ILE A 42 5.71 -8.39 -5.53
N ILE A 43 4.62 -8.74 -4.84
CA ILE A 43 4.36 -8.26 -3.48
C ILE A 43 5.40 -8.84 -2.53
N ASN A 44 5.60 -10.15 -2.53
CA ASN A 44 6.58 -10.81 -1.67
C ASN A 44 8.01 -10.28 -1.91
N LYS A 45 8.41 -10.10 -3.18
CA LYS A 45 9.78 -9.63 -3.50
C LYS A 45 10.02 -8.15 -3.23
N ARG A 46 9.02 -7.28 -3.42
CA ARG A 46 9.23 -5.82 -3.45
C ARG A 46 8.48 -5.04 -2.37
N ARG A 47 7.54 -5.67 -1.69
CA ARG A 47 6.63 -5.00 -0.76
C ARG A 47 6.39 -5.76 0.54
N ASP A 48 6.99 -6.94 0.75
CA ASP A 48 6.81 -7.75 1.98
C ASP A 48 6.99 -6.93 3.28
N GLN A 49 8.03 -6.12 3.35
CA GLN A 49 8.25 -5.24 4.51
C GLN A 49 7.11 -4.23 4.73
N LEU A 50 6.55 -3.68 3.65
CA LEU A 50 5.43 -2.73 3.74
C LEU A 50 4.13 -3.42 4.14
N VAL A 51 3.90 -4.64 3.64
CA VAL A 51 2.75 -5.46 3.98
C VAL A 51 2.75 -5.79 5.47
N LYS A 52 3.89 -6.26 5.98
CA LYS A 52 4.08 -6.56 7.41
C LYS A 52 3.90 -5.32 8.29
N LEU A 53 4.47 -4.19 7.87
CA LEU A 53 4.36 -2.94 8.63
C LEU A 53 2.92 -2.39 8.63
N ALA A 54 2.12 -2.70 7.61
CA ALA A 54 0.69 -2.37 7.56
C ALA A 54 -0.18 -3.32 8.40
N GLY A 55 0.41 -4.32 9.08
CA GLY A 55 -0.33 -5.34 9.82
C GLY A 55 -1.11 -6.31 8.92
N LEU A 56 -0.69 -6.46 7.66
CA LEU A 56 -1.35 -7.33 6.68
C LEU A 56 -0.49 -8.58 6.42
N SER A 57 -1.11 -9.65 5.92
CA SER A 57 -0.40 -10.77 5.29
C SER A 57 -0.32 -10.58 3.77
N VAL A 58 0.63 -11.25 3.11
CA VAL A 58 0.77 -11.19 1.65
C VAL A 58 -0.40 -11.91 0.98
N GLU A 59 -0.83 -13.02 1.56
CA GLU A 59 -1.95 -13.84 1.13
C GLU A 59 -3.26 -13.04 1.16
N ASP A 60 -3.57 -12.39 2.28
CA ASP A 60 -4.78 -11.58 2.44
C ASP A 60 -4.75 -10.39 1.48
N LEU A 61 -3.61 -9.72 1.35
CA LEU A 61 -3.47 -8.59 0.42
C LEU A 61 -3.72 -9.01 -1.03
N VAL A 62 -3.21 -10.18 -1.44
CA VAL A 62 -3.45 -10.73 -2.79
C VAL A 62 -4.93 -11.04 -2.96
N GLN A 63 -5.55 -11.72 -2.00
CA GLN A 63 -6.97 -12.06 -2.04
C GLN A 63 -7.84 -10.81 -2.13
N ASP A 64 -7.65 -9.84 -1.23
CA ASP A 64 -8.35 -8.57 -1.21
C ASP A 64 -8.14 -7.78 -2.51
N THR A 65 -6.95 -7.84 -3.09
CA THR A 65 -6.68 -7.19 -4.38
C THR A 65 -7.58 -7.74 -5.49
N PHE A 66 -7.76 -9.06 -5.55
CA PHE A 66 -8.63 -9.68 -6.56
C PHE A 66 -10.11 -9.42 -6.28
N LEU A 67 -10.58 -9.56 -5.04
CA LEU A 67 -11.96 -9.21 -4.67
C LEU A 67 -12.29 -7.78 -5.08
N ARG A 68 -11.41 -6.84 -4.73
CA ARG A 68 -11.56 -5.42 -5.03
C ARG A 68 -11.47 -5.11 -6.54
N ALA A 69 -10.76 -5.94 -7.29
CA ALA A 69 -10.67 -5.83 -8.74
C ALA A 69 -11.95 -6.34 -9.42
N PHE A 70 -12.51 -7.45 -8.95
CA PHE A 70 -13.76 -8.01 -9.48
C PHE A 70 -14.95 -7.10 -9.17
N ASP A 71 -15.05 -6.59 -7.94
CA ASP A 71 -16.04 -5.56 -7.55
C ASP A 71 -15.99 -4.30 -8.45
N ARG A 72 -14.82 -4.00 -9.00
CA ARG A 72 -14.59 -2.83 -9.86
C ARG A 72 -14.33 -3.19 -11.31
N ALA A 73 -14.71 -4.38 -11.76
CA ALA A 73 -14.45 -4.86 -13.11
C ALA A 73 -14.96 -3.87 -14.18
N ALA A 74 -16.13 -3.28 -13.96
CA ALA A 74 -16.74 -2.27 -14.85
C ALA A 74 -15.87 -1.00 -15.04
N THR A 75 -14.92 -0.73 -14.13
CA THR A 75 -14.02 0.43 -14.22
C THR A 75 -12.72 0.13 -14.96
N TYR A 76 -12.47 -1.14 -15.29
CA TYR A 76 -11.25 -1.55 -15.98
C TYR A 76 -11.22 -0.98 -17.39
N ARG A 77 -10.15 -0.25 -17.71
CA ARG A 77 -9.90 0.28 -19.06
C ARG A 77 -8.70 -0.44 -19.67
N GLY A 78 -9.03 -1.45 -20.48
CA GLY A 78 -8.09 -2.17 -21.32
C GLY A 78 -7.48 -1.28 -22.40
N LEU A 79 -6.56 -1.86 -23.17
CA LEU A 79 -6.07 -1.27 -24.41
C LEU A 79 -6.78 -1.96 -25.56
N GLU A 80 -7.49 -1.20 -26.39
CA GLU A 80 -8.02 -1.70 -27.66
C GLU A 80 -6.84 -2.10 -28.57
N ASP A 81 -6.98 -3.22 -29.29
CA ASP A 81 -5.99 -3.75 -30.23
C ASP A 81 -4.58 -4.01 -29.66
N ALA A 82 -4.46 -4.17 -28.34
CA ALA A 82 -3.21 -4.60 -27.72
C ALA A 82 -2.97 -6.10 -27.92
N ASP A 83 -1.72 -6.46 -28.24
CA ASP A 83 -1.27 -7.84 -28.07
C ASP A 83 -1.42 -8.32 -26.62
N GLU A 84 -1.42 -9.64 -26.44
CA GLU A 84 -1.62 -10.27 -25.15
C GLU A 84 -0.65 -9.76 -24.08
N ASP A 85 0.61 -9.54 -24.43
CA ASP A 85 1.63 -9.11 -23.48
C ASP A 85 1.43 -7.68 -22.99
N ARG A 86 1.00 -6.76 -23.88
CA ARG A 86 0.60 -5.40 -23.50
C ARG A 86 -0.67 -5.42 -22.65
N SER A 87 -1.66 -6.23 -23.01
CA SER A 87 -2.87 -6.42 -22.20
C SER A 87 -2.52 -6.92 -20.79
N ARG A 88 -1.71 -7.98 -20.68
CA ARG A 88 -1.28 -8.55 -19.39
C ARG A 88 -0.52 -7.53 -18.54
N ARG A 89 0.39 -6.75 -19.15
CA ARG A 89 1.13 -5.69 -18.44
C ARG A 89 0.19 -4.60 -17.91
N ARG A 90 -0.82 -4.21 -18.69
CA ARG A 90 -1.84 -3.23 -18.28
C ARG A 90 -2.64 -3.73 -17.08
N THR A 91 -3.12 -4.98 -17.12
CA THR A 91 -3.82 -5.61 -16.01
C THR A 91 -2.96 -5.66 -14.75
N ARG A 92 -1.70 -6.11 -14.86
CA ARG A 92 -0.76 -6.16 -13.73
C ARG A 92 -0.49 -4.79 -13.12
N ALA A 93 -0.37 -3.74 -13.95
CA ALA A 93 -0.22 -2.38 -13.45
C ALA A 93 -1.47 -1.89 -12.70
N TRP A 94 -2.66 -2.26 -13.17
CA TRP A 94 -3.92 -1.93 -12.51
C TRP A 94 -4.09 -2.68 -11.17
N LEU A 95 -3.85 -3.99 -11.14
CA LEU A 95 -3.83 -4.79 -9.90
C LEU A 95 -2.80 -4.26 -8.90
N GLY A 96 -1.60 -3.91 -9.37
CA GLY A 96 -0.55 -3.34 -8.54
C GLY A 96 -0.92 -2.00 -7.89
N ARG A 97 -1.81 -1.22 -8.54
CA ARG A 97 -2.39 0.01 -7.97
C ARG A 97 -3.42 -0.31 -6.89
N ILE A 98 -4.28 -1.29 -7.11
CA ILE A 98 -5.26 -1.73 -6.11
C ILE A 98 -4.53 -2.24 -4.85
N ALA A 99 -3.54 -3.12 -5.02
CA ALA A 99 -2.71 -3.60 -3.92
C ALA A 99 -1.98 -2.46 -3.18
N GLN A 100 -1.49 -1.45 -3.90
CA GLN A 100 -0.88 -0.28 -3.26
C GLN A 100 -1.89 0.45 -2.39
N ASN A 101 -3.11 0.67 -2.86
CA ASN A 101 -4.15 1.36 -2.11
C ASN A 101 -4.53 0.58 -0.85
N LEU A 102 -4.66 -0.74 -0.93
CA LEU A 102 -4.94 -1.60 0.22
C LEU A 102 -3.84 -1.54 1.29
N ILE A 103 -2.58 -1.53 0.87
CA ILE A 103 -1.45 -1.31 1.80
C ILE A 103 -1.60 0.07 2.48
N MET A 104 -1.88 1.12 1.69
CA MET A 104 -2.06 2.47 2.25
C MET A 104 -3.23 2.54 3.24
N ASP A 105 -4.33 1.84 2.95
CA ASP A 105 -5.49 1.77 3.85
C ASP A 105 -5.18 0.95 5.10
N GLY A 106 -4.36 -0.10 5.01
CA GLY A 106 -3.81 -0.83 6.15
C GLY A 106 -3.07 0.09 7.11
N PHE A 107 -2.23 0.98 6.61
CA PHE A 107 -1.55 1.98 7.44
C PHE A 107 -2.49 3.01 8.08
N ARG A 108 -3.59 3.38 7.41
CA ARG A 108 -4.61 4.26 8.00
C ARG A 108 -5.28 3.57 9.19
N ARG A 109 -5.69 2.30 9.01
CA ARG A 109 -6.31 1.49 10.06
C ARG A 109 -5.34 1.19 11.21
N PHE A 110 -4.08 0.87 10.92
CA PHE A 110 -3.06 0.68 11.94
C PHE A 110 -2.88 1.93 12.82
N ARG A 111 -3.01 3.14 12.24
CA ARG A 111 -2.99 4.38 13.02
C ARG A 111 -4.23 4.57 13.90
N GLU A 112 -5.41 4.22 13.39
CA GLU A 112 -6.66 4.26 14.17
C GLU A 112 -6.60 3.27 15.33
N VAL A 113 -6.12 2.05 15.08
CA VAL A 113 -5.93 1.02 16.10
C VAL A 113 -4.84 1.41 17.10
N ALA A 114 -3.71 1.96 16.67
CA ALA A 114 -2.70 2.45 17.62
C ALA A 114 -3.22 3.61 18.49
N ALA A 115 -4.11 4.45 17.95
CA ALA A 115 -4.76 5.51 18.72
C ALA A 115 -5.84 4.98 19.68
N SER A 116 -6.58 3.94 19.30
CA SER A 116 -7.56 3.28 20.18
C SER A 116 -6.89 2.40 21.22
N ASP A 117 -5.86 1.66 20.85
CA ASP A 117 -5.04 0.85 21.76
C ASP A 117 -4.34 1.73 22.78
N PHE A 118 -3.95 2.97 22.44
CA PHE A 118 -3.44 3.94 23.41
C PHE A 118 -4.51 4.39 24.44
N LEU A 119 -5.79 4.38 24.06
CA LEU A 119 -6.91 4.65 24.99
C LEU A 119 -7.28 3.40 25.81
N ASP A 120 -7.14 2.20 25.23
CA ASP A 120 -7.41 0.92 25.92
C ASP A 120 -6.23 0.46 26.81
N GLN A 121 -5.00 0.89 26.52
CA GLN A 121 -3.78 0.57 27.30
C GLN A 121 -3.57 1.42 28.57
N VAL A 122 -4.55 2.24 28.96
CA VAL A 122 -4.57 2.79 30.33
C VAL A 122 -4.90 1.70 31.37
N THR A 123 -5.18 0.47 30.94
CA THR A 123 -5.31 -0.68 31.85
C THR A 123 -4.60 -1.95 31.34
N VAL A 124 -3.70 -2.45 32.20
CA VAL A 124 -3.05 -3.77 32.24
C VAL A 124 -1.74 -3.92 31.44
N ALA A 125 -0.63 -3.79 32.17
CA ALA A 125 0.69 -4.26 31.78
C ALA A 125 0.78 -5.80 31.86
N GLY A 126 1.38 -6.42 30.84
CA GLY A 126 1.79 -7.83 30.84
C GLY A 126 3.05 -8.02 29.97
N PRO A 127 4.11 -8.70 30.45
CA PRO A 127 5.42 -8.69 29.81
C PRO A 127 5.68 -9.88 28.85
N ASP A 128 6.78 -9.73 28.12
CA ASP A 128 7.62 -10.73 27.44
C ASP A 128 7.19 -11.28 26.06
N SER A 129 7.79 -10.70 25.02
CA SER A 129 8.02 -11.32 23.72
C SER A 129 9.53 -11.47 23.46
N PRO A 130 9.99 -12.56 22.82
CA PRO A 130 11.42 -12.87 22.68
C PRO A 130 12.14 -11.86 21.77
N PRO A 131 13.46 -11.64 21.98
CA PRO A 131 14.22 -10.65 21.24
C PRO A 131 14.45 -11.12 19.81
N SER A 132 13.54 -10.76 18.90
CA SER A 132 13.90 -10.68 17.49
C SER A 132 14.95 -9.57 17.36
N SER A 133 16.01 -9.79 16.59
CA SER A 133 17.01 -8.79 16.18
C SER A 133 16.39 -7.69 15.32
N ARG A 134 15.39 -7.00 15.88
CA ARG A 134 14.80 -5.79 15.36
C ARG A 134 15.74 -4.66 15.75
N PRO A 135 16.10 -3.76 14.82
CA PRO A 135 16.70 -2.50 15.22
C PRO A 135 15.78 -1.86 16.24
N ASP A 136 16.35 -1.35 17.33
CA ASP A 136 15.58 -0.61 18.33
C ASP A 136 14.89 0.58 17.63
N LEU A 137 13.57 0.51 17.53
CA LEU A 137 12.76 1.53 16.90
C LEU A 137 12.23 2.55 17.92
N ALA A 138 12.43 2.33 19.22
CA ALA A 138 11.93 3.24 20.26
C ALA A 138 12.40 4.69 20.05
N PRO A 139 13.67 4.96 19.67
CA PRO A 139 14.11 6.34 19.38
C PRO A 139 13.37 6.94 18.17
N ILE A 140 13.15 6.14 17.12
CA ILE A 140 12.43 6.59 15.92
C ILE A 140 10.97 6.87 16.25
N GLN A 141 10.34 6.03 17.07
CA GLN A 141 8.97 6.20 17.51
C GLN A 141 8.81 7.47 18.35
N ALA A 142 9.64 7.66 19.38
CA ALA A 142 9.61 8.86 20.21
C ALA A 142 9.88 10.13 19.38
N ALA A 143 10.81 10.08 18.42
CA ALA A 143 11.06 11.20 17.52
C ALA A 143 9.86 11.49 16.59
N MET A 144 9.15 10.45 16.10
CA MET A 144 7.94 10.60 15.30
C MET A 144 6.79 11.23 16.09
N GLU A 145 6.68 10.94 17.39
CA GLU A 145 5.65 11.50 18.28
C GLU A 145 5.77 13.01 18.48
N THR A 146 6.96 13.59 18.27
CA THR A 146 7.16 15.05 18.29
C THR A 146 6.54 15.78 17.09
N LEU A 147 6.17 15.03 16.04
CA LEU A 147 5.63 15.58 14.80
C LEU A 147 4.10 15.64 14.87
N THR A 148 3.53 16.63 14.17
CA THR A 148 2.08 16.68 14.01
C THR A 148 1.56 15.45 13.25
N ASP A 149 0.32 15.08 13.49
CA ASP A 149 -0.40 14.02 12.76
C ASP A 149 -0.22 14.08 11.24
N ARG A 150 -0.27 15.30 10.70
CA ARG A 150 -0.05 15.59 9.28
C ARG A 150 1.37 15.26 8.83
N GLU A 151 2.36 15.68 9.62
CA GLU A 151 3.77 15.40 9.34
C GLU A 151 4.07 13.91 9.45
N GLN A 152 3.56 13.23 10.48
CA GLN A 152 3.73 11.79 10.66
C GLN A 152 3.16 10.98 9.49
N ASP A 153 1.92 11.29 9.07
CA ASP A 153 1.27 10.62 7.94
C ASP A 153 2.08 10.82 6.65
N ILE A 154 2.46 12.07 6.35
CA ILE A 154 3.30 12.37 5.19
C ILE A 154 4.63 11.63 5.27
N LEU A 155 5.33 11.60 6.41
CA LEU A 155 6.60 10.87 6.51
C LEU A 155 6.43 9.36 6.32
N ARG A 156 5.43 8.74 6.95
CA ARG A 156 5.16 7.29 6.79
C ARG A 156 4.86 6.92 5.34
N VAL A 157 3.96 7.65 4.68
CA VAL A 157 3.63 7.39 3.27
C VAL A 157 4.83 7.64 2.36
N THR A 158 5.60 8.70 2.60
CA THR A 158 6.71 9.07 1.71
C THR A 158 7.97 8.24 1.92
N ALA A 159 8.20 7.69 3.11
CA ALA A 159 9.25 6.73 3.39
C ALA A 159 9.15 5.48 2.50
N MET A 160 7.93 5.06 2.12
CA MET A 160 7.68 3.89 1.25
C MET A 160 8.26 4.04 -0.15
N PHE A 161 8.49 5.28 -0.60
CA PHE A 161 9.00 5.58 -1.93
C PHE A 161 10.48 5.98 -1.90
N HIS A 162 11.09 6.00 -0.71
CA HIS A 162 12.49 6.31 -0.55
C HIS A 162 13.35 5.14 -1.04
N LYS A 163 14.28 5.43 -1.97
CA LYS A 163 15.34 4.48 -2.36
C LYS A 163 16.66 5.02 -1.85
N ALA A 164 17.49 4.16 -1.25
CA ALA A 164 18.83 4.55 -0.82
C ALA A 164 19.58 5.22 -1.99
N GLY A 165 20.09 6.44 -1.76
CA GLY A 165 20.86 7.20 -2.75
C GLY A 165 20.07 8.06 -3.74
N LYS A 166 18.73 8.06 -3.74
CA LYS A 166 17.94 9.01 -4.56
C LYS A 166 16.74 9.57 -3.80
N PRO A 167 16.47 10.88 -3.84
CA PRO A 167 15.22 11.41 -3.30
C PRO A 167 14.06 10.79 -4.08
N GLY A 168 13.39 9.82 -3.45
CA GLY A 168 12.28 9.10 -4.05
C GLY A 168 11.16 10.05 -4.41
N ARG A 169 10.92 10.23 -5.73
CA ARG A 169 9.74 10.94 -6.22
C ARG A 169 8.51 10.07 -5.92
N LEU A 170 7.56 10.67 -5.22
CA LEU A 170 6.27 10.05 -4.98
C LEU A 170 5.52 9.88 -6.32
N PRO A 171 4.84 8.75 -6.52
CA PRO A 171 3.84 8.63 -7.58
C PRO A 171 2.83 9.78 -7.51
N ASN A 172 2.38 10.24 -8.68
CA ASN A 172 1.50 11.42 -8.78
C ASN A 172 0.15 11.19 -8.10
N ASP A 173 -0.39 9.98 -8.18
CA ASP A 173 -1.62 9.55 -7.51
C ASP A 173 -1.47 9.56 -5.99
N VAL A 174 -0.36 9.04 -5.46
CA VAL A 174 -0.06 9.09 -4.02
C VAL A 174 0.09 10.53 -3.52
N SER A 175 0.76 11.38 -4.31
CA SER A 175 0.92 12.80 -3.97
C SER A 175 -0.40 13.55 -4.01
N ALA A 176 -1.26 13.26 -4.99
CA ALA A 176 -2.59 13.84 -5.12
C ALA A 176 -3.52 13.42 -3.99
N GLU A 177 -3.47 12.15 -3.58
CA GLU A 177 -4.25 11.63 -2.46
C GLU A 177 -3.84 12.28 -1.12
N LEU A 178 -2.53 12.38 -0.84
CA LEU A 178 -2.03 13.09 0.35
C LEU A 178 -2.42 14.57 0.34
N SER A 179 -2.31 15.21 -0.83
CA SER A 179 -2.69 16.61 -1.03
C SER A 179 -4.18 16.83 -0.74
N LYS A 180 -5.03 15.97 -1.30
CA LYS A 180 -6.49 15.99 -1.08
C LYS A 180 -6.84 15.75 0.39
N ARG A 181 -6.23 14.75 1.02
CA ARG A 181 -6.50 14.37 2.43
C ARG A 181 -6.27 15.53 3.40
N TRP A 182 -5.19 16.28 3.20
CA TRP A 182 -4.82 17.37 4.10
C TRP A 182 -5.21 18.77 3.59
N GLY A 183 -5.92 18.85 2.45
CA GLY A 183 -6.29 20.12 1.84
C GLY A 183 -5.09 20.99 1.45
N ILE A 184 -3.99 20.37 1.01
CA ILE A 184 -2.73 21.06 0.66
C ILE A 184 -2.38 20.89 -0.82
N SER A 185 -1.49 21.74 -1.34
CA SER A 185 -0.90 21.56 -2.67
C SER A 185 0.26 20.55 -2.64
N ASN A 186 0.61 20.01 -3.82
CA ASN A 186 1.79 19.14 -3.97
C ASN A 186 3.10 19.82 -3.56
N ASP A 187 3.23 21.13 -3.75
CA ASP A 187 4.42 21.87 -3.31
C ASP A 187 4.45 22.06 -1.79
N ASN A 188 3.29 22.31 -1.17
CA ASN A 188 3.17 22.29 0.30
C ASN A 188 3.48 20.91 0.87
N LEU A 189 3.05 19.83 0.22
CA LEU A 189 3.39 18.46 0.60
C LEU A 189 4.91 18.23 0.63
N ARG A 190 5.63 18.70 -0.41
CA ARG A 190 7.10 18.61 -0.46
C ARG A 190 7.76 19.42 0.65
N ALA A 191 7.26 20.64 0.91
CA ALA A 191 7.77 21.50 1.97
C ALA A 191 7.55 20.89 3.36
N ILE A 192 6.36 20.37 3.63
CA ILE A 192 6.03 19.69 4.89
C ILE A 192 6.92 18.47 5.07
N ARG A 193 7.08 17.63 4.05
CA ARG A 193 7.98 16.46 4.10
C ARG A 193 9.42 16.88 4.45
N SER A 194 9.96 17.90 3.78
CA SER A 194 11.32 18.38 4.03
C SER A 194 11.50 18.87 5.47
N ARG A 195 10.54 19.66 5.98
CA ARG A 195 10.57 20.18 7.36
C ARG A 195 10.41 19.06 8.39
N ALA A 196 9.50 18.13 8.15
CA ALA A 196 9.28 16.97 9.02
C ALA A 196 10.52 16.07 9.12
N LEU A 197 11.21 15.82 7.98
CA LEU A 197 12.48 15.08 8.00
C LEU A 197 13.55 15.80 8.82
N LYS A 198 13.68 17.12 8.69
CA LYS A 198 14.62 17.91 9.51
C LYS A 198 14.30 17.84 11.00
N LYS A 199 13.01 17.93 11.36
CA LYS A 199 12.56 17.77 12.76
C LYS A 199 12.88 16.38 13.31
N LEU A 200 12.59 15.34 12.52
CA LEU A 200 12.87 13.95 12.89
C LEU A 200 14.37 13.71 13.09
N SER A 201 15.22 14.19 12.18
CA SER A 201 16.68 14.07 12.31
C SER A 201 17.21 14.75 13.58
N ARG A 202 16.71 15.95 13.90
CA ARG A 202 17.10 16.66 15.13
C ARG A 202 16.68 15.91 16.39
N ALA A 203 15.42 15.46 16.46
CA ALA A 203 14.94 14.69 17.61
C ALA A 203 15.75 13.40 17.83
N LEU A 204 16.20 12.75 16.76
CA LEU A 204 17.09 11.58 16.83
C LEU A 204 18.53 11.93 17.25
N GLU A 205 19.03 13.13 16.96
CA GLU A 205 20.32 13.63 17.42
C GLU A 205 20.25 13.96 18.93
N ASP A 206 19.23 14.70 19.36
CA ASP A 206 19.01 15.09 20.76
C ASP A 206 18.89 13.86 21.69
N GLN A 207 18.22 12.80 21.22
CA GLN A 207 18.09 11.54 21.96
C GLN A 207 19.41 10.77 22.08
N LYS A 208 20.31 10.87 21.10
CA LYS A 208 21.65 10.26 21.17
C LYS A 208 22.57 10.98 22.14
N GLU A 209 22.36 12.28 22.33
CA GLU A 209 23.12 13.08 23.29
C GLU A 209 22.61 12.89 24.73
N THR A 210 21.30 12.68 24.91
CA THR A 210 20.69 12.48 26.24
C THR A 210 20.87 11.05 26.80
N GLY A 211 21.10 10.07 25.94
CA GLY A 211 21.38 8.67 26.32
C GLY A 211 22.85 8.33 26.56
N ARG A 212 23.72 9.35 26.68
CA ARG A 212 25.16 9.22 26.94
C ARG A 212 25.51 9.71 28.34
#